data_AF-A0A2I7K9A8-F1
#
_entry.id   AF-A0A2I7K9A8-F1
#
_cell.length_a   1.000
_cell.length_b   1.000
_cell.length_c   1.000
_cell.angle_alpha   90.00
_cell.angle_beta   90.00
_cell.angle_gamma   90.00
#
_symmetry.space_group_name_H-M   'P 1'
#
loop_
_entity.id
_entity.type
_entity.pdbx_description
1 polymer ?
#
loop_
_entity_poly.entity_id
_entity_poly.type
_entity_poly.pdbx_seq_one_letter_code
_entity_poly.pdbx_strand_id
1 'polypeptide(L)'
;MAELLVTAASNVAPPFDFSDFDFTKVAVLSATDTQIAVQYGAFVMVFQGSFSFDESGNLSPDSPLNGFGLFYDQSLIMSVSGFTLPSQMIADGDLYALLAVALSGDDIITSAWNGGERITGFAGNDTIRAGDGDDTIFGGAGQDELVLGDGVHTYSFAFDDSAGALLTTTKGRDMLFDVETVRLANQTLHIQEGSATDEALLSTNVDDTNRSDMIHGRGGNDTITGGAGKDFLLGGAGEDRLSGGKNDDFLDGGLDDDHLSGNAGDDNLRGSLGNDTLIGGAGNDTLRGDNDVGPDDNADDLLIGGSGHDSLDGNAGNDTLKAGNGADTLQGGAGDDMLNGGRGRDLITGDDGRDTLAGGRANDTLTGGADNDRLSGGAGHDVMRGDAGNDLLIGGRGHDTLFGSDGADRLIGQSGHDRLTGGSGGDSFVFARGSGRDTITDFQLGEDLIQITRGADRIDHLGFAQLGADVRITFANVSILVEDVTVDQLINTDNFLF
;
A
#
# COMPACT_ATOMS: atom_id res chain seq x y z
N MET A 1 -0.08 -15.03 -28.18
CA MET A 1 0.95 -15.13 -29.25
C MET A 1 1.54 -13.75 -29.45
N ALA A 2 2.44 -13.33 -28.56
CA ALA A 2 3.15 -12.06 -28.68
C ALA A 2 4.64 -12.39 -28.87
N GLU A 3 5.18 -12.04 -30.03
CA GLU A 3 6.62 -11.94 -30.24
C GLU A 3 7.13 -10.74 -29.44
N LEU A 4 7.99 -10.97 -28.45
CA LEU A 4 8.78 -9.91 -27.84
C LEU A 4 10.25 -10.11 -28.22
N LEU A 5 10.68 -9.34 -29.23
CA LEU A 5 12.09 -9.16 -29.56
C LEU A 5 12.72 -8.25 -28.49
N VAL A 6 13.70 -8.75 -27.74
CA VAL A 6 14.61 -7.92 -26.94
C VAL A 6 16.03 -8.07 -27.50
N THR A 7 16.58 -6.96 -27.98
CA THR A 7 17.99 -6.85 -28.44
C THR A 7 18.73 -5.81 -27.59
N ALA A 8 19.88 -6.17 -26.99
CA ALA A 8 21.13 -5.41 -27.10
C ALA A 8 22.36 -6.06 -26.39
N ALA A 9 23.43 -6.24 -27.20
CA ALA A 9 24.90 -6.10 -27.01
C ALA A 9 25.55 -6.15 -25.60
N SER A 10 26.77 -6.67 -25.38
CA SER A 10 27.77 -7.42 -26.18
C SER A 10 28.82 -8.04 -25.24
N ASN A 11 28.60 -9.30 -24.86
CA ASN A 11 29.53 -10.43 -24.66
C ASN A 11 28.64 -11.68 -24.63
N VAL A 12 27.71 -11.72 -25.60
CA VAL A 12 26.45 -12.44 -25.51
C VAL A 12 26.64 -13.81 -26.16
N ALA A 13 26.49 -14.89 -25.38
CA ALA A 13 26.18 -16.19 -25.97
C ALA A 13 24.88 -16.03 -26.76
N PRO A 14 24.78 -16.50 -28.01
CA PRO A 14 23.53 -16.37 -28.76
C PRO A 14 22.38 -17.04 -28.00
N PRO A 15 21.12 -16.58 -28.18
CA PRO A 15 19.96 -17.24 -27.59
C PRO A 15 20.04 -18.75 -27.82
N PHE A 16 19.95 -19.51 -26.74
CA PHE A 16 20.09 -20.97 -26.78
C PHE A 16 18.73 -21.59 -26.51
N ASP A 17 18.11 -22.13 -27.56
CA ASP A 17 16.90 -22.93 -27.45
C ASP A 17 17.29 -24.42 -27.40
N PHE A 18 16.92 -25.11 -26.33
CA PHE A 18 17.20 -26.55 -26.16
C PHE A 18 16.53 -27.42 -27.24
N SER A 19 15.47 -26.94 -27.89
CA SER A 19 14.80 -27.64 -28.99
C SER A 19 15.61 -27.66 -30.30
N ASP A 20 16.61 -26.78 -30.44
CA ASP A 20 17.51 -26.72 -31.60
C ASP A 20 18.70 -27.71 -31.50
N PHE A 21 18.83 -28.42 -30.38
CA PHE A 21 19.96 -29.30 -30.12
C PHE A 21 19.70 -30.73 -30.62
N ASP A 22 20.32 -31.04 -31.76
CA ASP A 22 20.25 -32.35 -32.39
C ASP A 22 21.47 -33.19 -32.00
N PHE A 23 21.26 -34.19 -31.13
CA PHE A 23 22.32 -35.11 -30.68
C PHE A 23 22.92 -35.95 -31.82
N THR A 24 22.26 -36.06 -32.98
CA THR A 24 22.87 -36.72 -34.14
C THR A 24 23.97 -35.86 -34.79
N LYS A 25 24.08 -34.59 -34.39
CA LYS A 25 25.04 -33.60 -34.92
C LYS A 25 26.11 -33.18 -33.92
N VAL A 26 26.22 -33.82 -32.76
CA VAL A 26 27.21 -33.47 -31.74
C VAL A 26 28.54 -34.19 -31.93
N ALA A 27 29.63 -33.53 -31.53
CA ALA A 27 30.94 -34.16 -31.44
C ALA A 27 31.26 -34.50 -29.98
N VAL A 28 31.60 -35.76 -29.68
CA VAL A 28 32.08 -36.14 -28.34
C VAL A 28 33.52 -35.63 -28.17
N LEU A 29 33.73 -34.75 -27.20
CA LEU A 29 35.03 -34.17 -26.86
C LEU A 29 35.80 -35.02 -25.86
N SER A 30 35.11 -35.57 -24.87
CA SER A 30 35.68 -36.48 -23.88
C SER A 30 34.61 -37.40 -23.31
N ALA A 31 35.03 -38.59 -22.87
CA ALA A 31 34.19 -39.52 -22.15
C ALA A 31 35.06 -40.22 -21.09
N THR A 32 34.70 -40.06 -19.82
CA THR A 32 35.29 -40.72 -18.68
C THR A 32 34.20 -41.49 -17.93
N ASP A 33 34.61 -42.25 -16.91
CA ASP A 33 33.70 -42.92 -15.99
C ASP A 33 32.83 -41.96 -15.15
N THR A 34 33.12 -40.65 -15.18
CA THR A 34 32.39 -39.65 -14.41
C THR A 34 31.77 -38.52 -15.25
N GLN A 35 32.27 -38.29 -16.47
CA GLN A 35 31.88 -37.16 -17.31
C GLN A 35 31.85 -37.50 -18.79
N ILE A 36 30.86 -36.98 -19.51
CA ILE A 36 30.82 -37.02 -20.98
C ILE A 36 30.65 -35.59 -21.49
N ALA A 37 31.61 -35.10 -22.27
CA ALA A 37 31.54 -33.78 -22.90
C ALA A 37 31.19 -33.93 -24.38
N VAL A 38 30.16 -33.21 -24.82
CA VAL A 38 29.74 -33.13 -26.22
C VAL A 38 29.72 -31.68 -26.68
N GLN A 39 30.03 -31.43 -27.95
CA GLN A 39 30.03 -30.12 -28.57
C GLN A 39 28.94 -30.02 -29.64
N TYR A 40 28.18 -28.93 -29.62
CA TYR A 40 27.24 -28.54 -30.67
C TYR A 40 27.47 -27.08 -31.05
N GLY A 41 27.96 -26.83 -32.26
CA GLY A 41 28.37 -25.49 -32.68
C GLY A 41 29.40 -24.89 -31.72
N ALA A 42 29.07 -23.73 -31.14
CA ALA A 42 29.92 -23.02 -30.17
C ALA A 42 29.70 -23.45 -28.70
N PHE A 43 28.74 -24.33 -28.44
CA PHE A 43 28.36 -24.77 -27.11
C PHE A 43 29.00 -26.12 -26.77
N VAL A 44 29.37 -26.29 -25.51
CA VAL A 44 29.86 -27.55 -24.94
C VAL A 44 28.95 -27.97 -23.80
N MET A 45 28.38 -29.15 -23.88
CA MET A 45 27.58 -29.75 -22.80
C MET A 45 28.40 -30.85 -22.12
N VAL A 46 28.53 -30.77 -20.80
CA VAL A 46 29.28 -31.70 -19.96
C VAL A 46 28.30 -32.43 -19.05
N PHE A 47 27.96 -33.65 -19.41
CA PHE A 47 27.19 -34.57 -18.60
C PHE A 47 28.01 -35.11 -17.44
N GLN A 48 27.39 -35.25 -16.27
CA GLN A 48 27.98 -35.84 -15.07
C GLN A 48 27.20 -37.08 -14.65
N GLY A 49 27.90 -38.15 -14.28
CA GLY A 49 27.25 -39.42 -13.96
C GLY A 49 28.22 -40.47 -13.47
N SER A 50 27.78 -41.72 -13.46
CA SER A 50 28.66 -42.89 -13.31
C SER A 50 28.58 -43.74 -14.58
N PHE A 51 29.46 -43.44 -15.52
CA PHE A 51 29.44 -44.01 -16.86
C PHE A 51 30.25 -45.31 -16.92
N SER A 52 29.60 -46.37 -17.39
CA SER A 52 30.26 -47.63 -17.70
C SER A 52 30.34 -47.82 -19.21
N PHE A 53 31.44 -48.36 -19.69
CA PHE A 53 31.66 -48.61 -21.11
C PHE A 53 31.81 -50.10 -21.35
N ASP A 54 31.24 -50.59 -22.45
CA ASP A 54 31.44 -51.97 -22.88
C ASP A 54 32.87 -52.20 -23.39
N GLU A 55 33.23 -53.46 -23.66
CA GLU A 55 34.55 -53.84 -24.17
C GLU A 55 34.89 -53.22 -25.54
N SER A 56 33.89 -52.68 -26.25
CA SER A 56 34.02 -51.97 -27.53
C SER A 56 34.14 -50.46 -27.35
N GLY A 57 34.09 -49.95 -26.11
CA GLY A 57 34.15 -48.54 -25.77
C GLY A 57 32.83 -47.80 -25.93
N ASN A 58 31.70 -48.50 -26.14
CA ASN A 58 30.38 -47.87 -26.20
C ASN A 58 29.86 -47.63 -24.78
N LEU A 59 29.14 -46.53 -24.60
CA LEU A 59 28.47 -46.21 -23.34
C LEU A 59 27.39 -47.26 -23.04
N SER A 60 27.43 -47.83 -21.84
CA SER A 60 26.40 -48.74 -21.35
C SER A 60 25.08 -47.99 -21.18
N PRO A 61 23.95 -48.49 -21.70
CA PRO A 61 22.65 -47.80 -21.77
C PRO A 61 22.09 -47.40 -20.40
N ASP A 62 22.41 -48.15 -19.35
CA ASP A 62 21.86 -47.95 -18.00
C ASP A 62 22.78 -47.14 -17.08
N SER A 63 23.83 -46.51 -17.63
CA SER A 63 24.73 -45.70 -16.79
C SER A 63 23.99 -44.48 -16.25
N PRO A 64 23.98 -44.24 -14.92
CA PRO A 64 23.24 -43.11 -14.36
C PRO A 64 23.88 -41.78 -14.73
N LEU A 65 23.09 -40.93 -15.37
CA LEU A 65 23.32 -39.51 -15.59
C LEU A 65 22.67 -38.74 -14.43
N ASN A 66 23.45 -37.88 -13.76
CA ASN A 66 23.04 -37.19 -12.53
C ASN A 66 22.99 -35.65 -12.67
N GLY A 67 23.32 -35.13 -13.85
CA GLY A 67 23.34 -33.70 -14.12
C GLY A 67 24.13 -33.36 -15.38
N PHE A 68 24.10 -32.09 -15.78
CA PHE A 68 24.93 -31.57 -16.86
C PHE A 68 25.24 -30.09 -16.67
N GLY A 69 26.34 -29.63 -17.27
CA GLY A 69 26.67 -28.22 -17.41
C GLY A 69 26.75 -27.82 -18.89
N LEU A 70 26.18 -26.67 -19.25
CA LEU A 70 26.27 -26.06 -20.56
C LEU A 70 27.28 -24.92 -20.52
N PHE A 71 28.20 -24.90 -21.48
CA PHE A 71 29.30 -23.94 -21.56
C PHE A 71 29.33 -23.25 -22.93
N TYR A 72 29.72 -21.97 -22.94
CA TYR A 72 30.03 -21.19 -24.15
C TYR A 72 31.30 -20.40 -23.91
N ASP A 73 32.23 -20.45 -24.87
CA ASP A 73 33.54 -19.81 -24.77
C ASP A 73 34.24 -20.05 -23.41
N GLN A 74 34.27 -21.33 -22.99
CA GLN A 74 34.87 -21.82 -21.73
C GLN A 74 34.21 -21.33 -20.43
N SER A 75 33.12 -20.56 -20.52
CA SER A 75 32.35 -20.11 -19.36
C SER A 75 31.14 -21.02 -19.16
N LEU A 76 30.85 -21.38 -17.91
CA LEU A 76 29.61 -22.09 -17.54
C LEU A 76 28.44 -21.12 -17.73
N ILE A 77 27.44 -21.53 -18.51
CA ILE A 77 26.20 -20.77 -18.72
C ILE A 77 25.13 -21.27 -17.76
N MET A 78 24.93 -22.59 -17.74
CA MET A 78 23.87 -23.24 -16.97
C MET A 78 24.38 -24.57 -16.42
N SER A 79 23.98 -24.92 -15.21
CA SER A 79 24.11 -26.27 -14.69
C SER A 79 22.78 -26.78 -14.17
N VAL A 80 22.48 -28.03 -14.47
CA VAL A 80 21.30 -28.73 -13.97
C VAL A 80 21.73 -30.02 -13.27
N SER A 81 21.11 -30.29 -12.14
CA SER A 81 21.39 -31.45 -11.28
C SER A 81 20.19 -31.76 -10.40
N GLY A 82 20.08 -32.97 -9.87
CA GLY A 82 18.95 -33.38 -9.02
C GLY A 82 18.27 -34.64 -9.54
N PHE A 83 18.29 -34.83 -10.86
CA PHE A 83 17.75 -36.01 -11.52
C PHE A 83 18.70 -37.22 -11.57
N THR A 84 18.15 -38.39 -11.91
CA THR A 84 18.91 -39.60 -12.29
C THR A 84 18.24 -40.27 -13.49
N LEU A 85 18.94 -40.32 -14.62
CA LEU A 85 18.44 -40.94 -15.86
C LEU A 85 19.38 -42.01 -16.42
N PRO A 86 18.87 -43.02 -17.15
CA PRO A 86 19.71 -43.92 -17.92
C PRO A 86 20.37 -43.18 -19.10
N SER A 87 21.67 -43.37 -19.29
CA SER A 87 22.44 -42.73 -20.36
C SER A 87 22.02 -43.11 -21.78
N GLN A 88 21.19 -44.15 -21.96
CA GLN A 88 20.56 -44.51 -23.25
C GLN A 88 19.79 -43.33 -23.85
N MET A 89 19.21 -42.48 -23.01
CA MET A 89 18.47 -41.31 -23.48
C MET A 89 19.36 -40.26 -24.16
N ILE A 90 20.68 -40.27 -23.91
CA ILE A 90 21.66 -39.46 -24.67
C ILE A 90 21.81 -39.99 -26.11
N ALA A 91 21.70 -41.31 -26.30
CA ALA A 91 21.85 -41.96 -27.59
C ALA A 91 20.59 -41.91 -28.46
N ASP A 92 19.40 -41.80 -27.85
CA ASP A 92 18.11 -41.80 -28.54
C ASP A 92 17.79 -40.46 -29.26
N GLY A 93 18.59 -39.42 -29.02
CA GLY A 93 18.81 -38.35 -30.01
C GLY A 93 17.95 -37.09 -29.88
N ASP A 94 17.02 -37.02 -28.93
CA ASP A 94 16.16 -35.85 -28.71
C ASP A 94 16.47 -35.20 -27.35
N LEU A 95 17.19 -34.07 -27.38
CA LEU A 95 17.54 -33.34 -26.17
C LEU A 95 16.31 -32.76 -25.47
N TYR A 96 15.27 -32.39 -26.20
CA TYR A 96 14.05 -31.89 -25.59
C TYR A 96 13.31 -33.00 -24.83
N ALA A 97 13.24 -34.20 -25.41
CA ALA A 97 12.70 -35.37 -24.70
C ALA A 97 13.59 -35.82 -23.53
N LEU A 98 14.92 -35.67 -23.64
CA LEU A 98 15.85 -35.91 -22.53
C LEU A 98 15.62 -34.90 -21.40
N LEU A 99 15.50 -33.60 -21.69
CA LEU A 99 15.22 -32.57 -20.68
C LEU A 99 13.83 -32.73 -20.07
N ALA A 100 12.79 -32.98 -20.87
CA ALA A 100 11.43 -33.17 -20.34
C ALA A 100 11.30 -34.38 -19.40
N VAL A 101 12.18 -35.38 -19.53
CA VAL A 101 12.23 -36.54 -18.64
C VAL A 101 13.25 -36.35 -17.52
N ALA A 102 14.36 -35.66 -17.79
CA ALA A 102 15.36 -35.32 -16.77
C ALA A 102 14.77 -34.38 -15.73
N LEU A 103 14.01 -33.40 -16.20
CA LEU A 103 13.38 -32.33 -15.44
C LEU A 103 11.93 -32.67 -15.07
N SER A 104 11.67 -33.94 -14.80
CA SER A 104 10.33 -34.41 -14.41
C SER A 104 10.23 -34.73 -12.92
N GLY A 105 11.29 -34.48 -12.16
CA GLY A 105 11.33 -34.56 -10.70
C GLY A 105 11.95 -33.30 -10.13
N ASP A 106 12.20 -33.30 -8.81
CA ASP A 106 12.70 -32.12 -8.11
C ASP A 106 14.16 -31.80 -8.49
N ASP A 107 14.38 -30.72 -9.26
CA ASP A 107 15.67 -30.36 -9.83
C ASP A 107 16.24 -29.04 -9.32
N ILE A 108 17.56 -28.86 -9.48
CA ILE A 108 18.25 -27.60 -9.19
C ILE A 108 18.82 -27.06 -10.50
N ILE A 109 18.28 -25.92 -10.94
CA ILE A 109 18.71 -25.20 -12.14
C ILE A 109 19.47 -23.96 -11.69
N THR A 110 20.72 -23.81 -12.09
CA THR A 110 21.52 -22.62 -11.79
C THR A 110 22.05 -22.01 -13.07
N SER A 111 21.65 -20.77 -13.33
CA SER A 111 22.26 -19.88 -14.31
C SER A 111 23.45 -19.17 -13.67
N ALA A 112 24.54 -19.05 -14.41
CA ALA A 112 25.68 -18.21 -14.04
C ALA A 112 25.84 -17.03 -15.02
N TRP A 113 24.81 -16.77 -15.82
CA TRP A 113 24.80 -15.76 -16.85
C TRP A 113 24.23 -14.44 -16.30
N ASN A 114 24.53 -13.33 -16.98
CA ASN A 114 24.22 -11.98 -16.49
C ASN A 114 23.37 -11.21 -17.54
N GLY A 115 22.62 -11.92 -18.38
CA GLY A 115 21.79 -11.35 -19.44
C GLY A 115 20.37 -11.91 -19.34
N GLY A 116 19.43 -11.47 -20.18
CA GLY A 116 18.06 -11.97 -20.08
C GLY A 116 17.91 -13.44 -20.51
N GLU A 117 17.44 -14.28 -19.59
CA GLU A 117 17.39 -15.74 -19.73
C GLU A 117 15.95 -16.25 -19.83
N ARG A 118 15.77 -17.43 -20.43
CA ARG A 118 14.51 -18.17 -20.36
C ARG A 118 14.78 -19.51 -19.67
N ILE A 119 14.25 -19.69 -18.47
CA ILE A 119 14.48 -20.88 -17.62
C ILE A 119 13.15 -21.63 -17.45
N THR A 120 13.18 -22.96 -17.48
CA THR A 120 11.98 -23.79 -17.32
C THR A 120 12.32 -24.99 -16.42
N GLY A 121 11.62 -25.12 -15.29
CA GLY A 121 11.73 -26.22 -14.31
C GLY A 121 11.05 -27.51 -14.79
N PHE A 122 9.94 -27.38 -15.52
CA PHE A 122 9.13 -28.47 -16.08
C PHE A 122 8.20 -29.13 -15.06
N ALA A 123 8.54 -30.26 -14.46
CA ALA A 123 7.67 -30.92 -13.49
C ALA A 123 8.49 -31.44 -12.32
N GLY A 124 7.96 -31.35 -11.11
CA GLY A 124 8.73 -31.54 -9.88
C GLY A 124 8.71 -30.28 -9.03
N ASN A 125 9.27 -30.34 -7.83
CA ASN A 125 9.49 -29.16 -6.98
C ASN A 125 10.91 -28.63 -7.21
N ASP A 126 11.05 -27.70 -8.13
CA ASP A 126 12.35 -27.26 -8.63
C ASP A 126 12.93 -26.10 -7.82
N THR A 127 14.25 -25.99 -7.77
CA THR A 127 14.99 -24.84 -7.25
C THR A 127 15.73 -24.15 -8.37
N ILE A 128 15.26 -22.98 -8.76
CA ILE A 128 15.81 -22.15 -9.84
C ILE A 128 16.67 -21.05 -9.24
N ARG A 129 17.92 -20.92 -9.69
CA ARG A 129 18.84 -19.81 -9.36
C ARG A 129 19.11 -19.06 -10.65
N ALA A 130 18.34 -18.02 -10.88
CA ALA A 130 18.51 -17.15 -12.04
C ALA A 130 19.72 -16.23 -11.88
N GLY A 131 20.25 -15.78 -13.01
CA GLY A 131 21.42 -14.92 -13.09
C GLY A 131 21.13 -13.47 -12.69
N ASP A 132 22.01 -12.55 -13.10
CA ASP A 132 21.63 -11.13 -13.19
C ASP A 132 20.97 -10.91 -14.57
N GLY A 133 20.01 -9.99 -14.74
CA GLY A 133 19.39 -9.75 -16.04
C GLY A 133 17.87 -9.64 -15.98
N ASP A 134 17.23 -9.47 -17.14
CA ASP A 134 15.78 -9.51 -17.27
C ASP A 134 15.37 -10.94 -17.70
N ASP A 135 15.05 -11.81 -16.74
CA ASP A 135 14.81 -13.23 -17.02
C ASP A 135 13.32 -13.56 -17.24
N THR A 136 13.03 -14.75 -17.75
CA THR A 136 11.70 -15.33 -17.86
C THR A 136 11.76 -16.76 -17.34
N ILE A 137 11.15 -16.99 -16.18
CA ILE A 137 11.25 -18.22 -15.40
C ILE A 137 9.88 -18.89 -15.41
N PHE A 138 9.87 -20.17 -15.76
CA PHE A 138 8.71 -21.04 -15.68
C PHE A 138 9.07 -22.13 -14.67
N GLY A 139 8.44 -22.19 -13.50
CA GLY A 139 8.66 -23.33 -12.59
C GLY A 139 8.06 -24.58 -13.22
N GLY A 140 6.76 -24.53 -13.50
CA GLY A 140 6.06 -25.59 -14.20
C GLY A 140 5.11 -26.32 -13.25
N ALA A 141 5.11 -27.65 -13.25
CA ALA A 141 4.19 -28.43 -12.44
C ALA A 141 4.85 -28.88 -11.13
N GLY A 142 4.49 -28.26 -10.01
CA GLY A 142 4.93 -28.66 -8.67
C GLY A 142 4.92 -27.49 -7.71
N GLN A 143 5.82 -27.49 -6.73
CA GLN A 143 6.10 -26.33 -5.87
C GLN A 143 7.51 -25.85 -6.14
N ASP A 144 7.64 -24.82 -6.94
CA ASP A 144 8.90 -24.35 -7.47
C ASP A 144 9.44 -23.14 -6.67
N GLU A 145 10.74 -23.14 -6.43
CA GLU A 145 11.47 -22.12 -5.68
C GLU A 145 12.44 -21.36 -6.58
N LEU A 146 12.22 -20.07 -6.79
CA LEU A 146 13.24 -19.16 -7.30
C LEU A 146 14.12 -18.66 -6.15
N VAL A 147 15.43 -18.71 -6.31
CA VAL A 147 16.42 -18.29 -5.34
C VAL A 147 17.23 -17.15 -5.93
N LEU A 148 17.08 -15.96 -5.38
CA LEU A 148 17.87 -14.80 -5.78
C LEU A 148 19.13 -14.70 -4.92
N GLY A 149 20.26 -14.40 -5.56
CA GLY A 149 21.56 -14.30 -4.88
C GLY A 149 21.67 -13.12 -3.91
N ASP A 150 22.67 -13.16 -3.03
CA ASP A 150 22.98 -12.10 -2.07
C ASP A 150 23.16 -10.74 -2.78
N GLY A 151 22.40 -9.73 -2.38
CA GLY A 151 22.53 -8.35 -2.87
C GLY A 151 21.28 -7.71 -3.47
N VAL A 152 20.13 -8.40 -3.51
CA VAL A 152 18.84 -7.80 -3.87
C VAL A 152 18.28 -7.03 -2.66
N HIS A 153 18.26 -5.71 -2.73
CA HIS A 153 17.83 -4.82 -1.63
C HIS A 153 16.42 -4.25 -1.81
N THR A 154 15.87 -4.31 -3.03
CA THR A 154 14.53 -3.84 -3.38
C THR A 154 13.95 -4.76 -4.43
N TYR A 155 12.70 -5.19 -4.23
CA TYR A 155 11.93 -5.90 -5.24
C TYR A 155 10.51 -5.34 -5.33
N SER A 156 9.92 -5.40 -6.52
CA SER A 156 8.50 -5.11 -6.75
C SER A 156 7.94 -6.19 -7.67
N PHE A 157 6.76 -6.68 -7.33
CA PHE A 157 6.02 -7.59 -8.18
C PHE A 157 4.92 -6.82 -8.90
N ALA A 158 4.74 -7.07 -10.18
CA ALA A 158 3.56 -6.67 -10.92
C ALA A 158 2.98 -7.92 -11.57
N PHE A 159 1.75 -8.28 -11.23
CA PHE A 159 1.08 -9.39 -11.88
C PHE A 159 0.30 -8.87 -13.07
N ASP A 160 0.41 -9.58 -14.19
CA ASP A 160 -0.43 -9.39 -15.36
C ASP A 160 -1.21 -10.70 -15.57
N ASP A 161 -2.53 -10.61 -15.58
CA ASP A 161 -3.48 -11.72 -15.79
C ASP A 161 -3.16 -12.58 -17.03
N SER A 162 -2.38 -12.04 -17.96
CA SER A 162 -1.95 -12.69 -19.20
C SER A 162 -0.46 -13.06 -19.26
N ALA A 163 0.37 -12.59 -18.31
CA ALA A 163 1.83 -12.62 -18.43
C ALA A 163 2.60 -13.03 -17.15
N GLY A 164 1.94 -13.50 -16.09
CA GLY A 164 2.61 -14.01 -14.88
C GLY A 164 3.08 -12.90 -13.94
N ALA A 165 3.97 -13.24 -13.01
CA ALA A 165 4.48 -12.32 -11.98
C ALA A 165 5.77 -11.64 -12.43
N LEU A 166 5.78 -10.32 -12.61
CA LEU A 166 7.00 -9.57 -12.92
C LEU A 166 7.73 -9.19 -11.62
N LEU A 167 8.80 -9.89 -11.29
CA LEU A 167 9.73 -9.58 -10.21
C LEU A 167 10.83 -8.63 -10.68
N THR A 168 10.78 -7.37 -10.28
CA THR A 168 11.88 -6.42 -10.54
C THR A 168 12.88 -6.46 -9.40
N THR A 169 14.17 -6.64 -9.68
CA THR A 169 15.29 -6.54 -8.73
C THR A 169 16.23 -5.38 -9.11
N THR A 170 17.22 -5.08 -8.25
CA THR A 170 18.30 -4.14 -8.61
C THR A 170 19.19 -4.61 -9.77
N LYS A 171 19.03 -5.87 -10.18
CA LYS A 171 19.86 -6.55 -11.17
C LYS A 171 19.13 -6.87 -12.48
N GLY A 172 17.82 -6.61 -12.55
CA GLY A 172 16.99 -6.69 -13.74
C GLY A 172 15.54 -7.05 -13.39
N ARG A 173 14.72 -7.36 -14.40
CA ARG A 173 13.29 -7.66 -14.27
C ARG A 173 12.96 -9.06 -14.76
N ASP A 174 12.55 -9.91 -13.85
CA ASP A 174 12.28 -11.31 -14.09
C ASP A 174 10.77 -11.56 -14.19
N MET A 175 10.31 -12.23 -15.24
CA MET A 175 8.93 -12.67 -15.37
C MET A 175 8.81 -14.11 -14.88
N LEU A 176 7.97 -14.37 -13.88
CA LEU A 176 7.77 -15.67 -13.25
C LEU A 176 6.41 -16.25 -13.66
N PHE A 177 6.42 -17.52 -14.01
CA PHE A 177 5.23 -18.30 -14.32
C PHE A 177 5.30 -19.59 -13.53
N ASP A 178 4.22 -19.94 -12.82
CA ASP A 178 4.13 -21.17 -12.03
C ASP A 178 5.35 -21.33 -11.09
N VAL A 179 5.65 -20.28 -10.30
CA VAL A 179 6.69 -20.28 -9.26
C VAL A 179 6.03 -19.94 -7.93
N GLU A 180 6.05 -20.87 -6.98
CA GLU A 180 5.31 -20.75 -5.71
C GLU A 180 6.16 -20.16 -4.57
N THR A 181 7.48 -20.14 -4.69
CA THR A 181 8.37 -19.62 -3.64
C THR A 181 9.50 -18.79 -4.23
N VAL A 182 9.75 -17.62 -3.66
CA VAL A 182 10.94 -16.80 -3.95
C VAL A 182 11.77 -16.67 -2.69
N ARG A 183 12.94 -17.31 -2.65
CA ARG A 183 13.91 -17.20 -1.56
C ARG A 183 14.88 -16.06 -1.82
N LEU A 184 14.91 -15.13 -0.88
CA LEU A 184 15.82 -14.00 -0.80
C LEU A 184 16.86 -14.25 0.30
N ALA A 185 17.89 -13.39 0.40
CA ALA A 185 19.00 -13.57 1.33
C ALA A 185 18.58 -13.65 2.82
N ASN A 186 17.48 -12.99 3.20
CA ASN A 186 17.00 -12.89 4.58
C ASN A 186 15.52 -13.25 4.78
N GLN A 187 14.81 -13.65 3.73
CA GLN A 187 13.38 -13.95 3.78
C GLN A 187 12.99 -14.92 2.67
N THR A 188 11.87 -15.61 2.86
CA THR A 188 11.24 -16.47 1.86
C THR A 188 9.86 -15.89 1.63
N LEU A 189 9.54 -15.61 0.37
CA LEU A 189 8.21 -15.19 -0.06
C LEU A 189 7.50 -16.38 -0.67
N HIS A 190 6.29 -16.68 -0.21
CA HIS A 190 5.42 -17.63 -0.89
C HIS A 190 4.50 -16.86 -1.84
N ILE A 191 4.40 -17.30 -3.09
CA ILE A 191 3.52 -16.70 -4.09
C ILE A 191 2.33 -17.63 -4.28
N GLN A 192 1.13 -17.08 -4.14
CA GLN A 192 -0.12 -17.77 -4.45
C GLN A 192 -0.96 -16.92 -5.40
N GLU A 193 -1.24 -17.49 -6.57
CA GLU A 193 -2.06 -16.86 -7.60
C GLU A 193 -3.46 -17.47 -7.63
N GLY A 194 -4.47 -16.62 -7.63
CA GLY A 194 -5.86 -16.98 -7.91
C GLY A 194 -6.16 -17.18 -9.39
N SER A 195 -7.39 -17.58 -9.64
CA SER A 195 -8.03 -17.64 -10.95
C SER A 195 -9.32 -16.81 -10.92
N ALA A 196 -9.81 -16.46 -12.10
CA ALA A 196 -11.02 -15.65 -12.29
C ALA A 196 -12.34 -16.21 -11.68
N THR A 197 -12.28 -17.35 -10.99
CA THR A 197 -13.43 -18.05 -10.38
C THR A 197 -13.17 -18.49 -8.96
N ASP A 198 -12.01 -18.19 -8.39
CA ASP A 198 -11.73 -18.55 -7.01
C ASP A 198 -12.55 -17.65 -6.08
N GLU A 199 -13.09 -18.23 -5.00
CA GLU A 199 -13.84 -17.48 -3.98
C GLU A 199 -13.02 -17.33 -2.69
N ALA A 200 -11.90 -18.06 -2.57
CA ALA A 200 -11.09 -18.07 -1.37
C ALA A 200 -9.64 -18.49 -1.64
N LEU A 201 -8.71 -17.57 -1.38
CA LEU A 201 -7.26 -17.81 -1.32
C LEU A 201 -6.81 -17.70 0.13
N LEU A 202 -6.38 -18.82 0.68
CA LEU A 202 -5.79 -18.84 2.01
C LEU A 202 -4.31 -19.09 1.84
N SER A 203 -3.46 -18.42 2.64
CA SER A 203 -2.08 -18.89 2.82
C SER A 203 -2.16 -20.35 3.29
N THR A 204 -1.88 -21.28 2.37
CA THR A 204 -2.12 -22.71 2.64
C THR A 204 -0.98 -23.29 3.48
N ASN A 205 -0.97 -22.93 4.75
CA ASN A 205 -0.56 -23.77 5.88
C ASN A 205 -1.27 -23.24 7.13
N VAL A 206 -2.35 -23.90 7.51
CA VAL A 206 -3.05 -23.70 8.79
C VAL A 206 -2.12 -24.16 9.92
N ASP A 207 -1.13 -23.33 10.25
CA ASP A 207 -0.35 -23.27 11.50
C ASP A 207 0.73 -22.15 11.36
N ASP A 208 0.35 -20.89 11.64
CA ASP A 208 1.18 -19.91 12.38
C ASP A 208 2.67 -19.81 11.95
N THR A 209 2.99 -19.90 10.66
CA THR A 209 4.35 -19.61 10.21
C THR A 209 4.46 -18.09 10.21
N ASN A 210 5.35 -17.51 11.01
CA ASN A 210 5.66 -16.06 10.99
C ASN A 210 6.35 -15.64 9.66
N ARG A 211 5.84 -16.08 8.52
CA ARG A 211 6.46 -15.95 7.20
C ARG A 211 5.65 -14.95 6.39
N SER A 212 6.37 -14.18 5.59
CA SER A 212 5.79 -13.26 4.64
C SER A 212 5.28 -13.99 3.41
N ASP A 213 4.01 -13.80 3.11
CA ASP A 213 3.34 -14.34 1.94
C ASP A 213 2.98 -13.24 0.94
N MET A 214 2.86 -13.59 -0.33
CA MET A 214 2.34 -12.75 -1.40
C MET A 214 1.20 -13.47 -2.08
N ILE A 215 0.01 -12.90 -2.05
CA ILE A 215 -1.20 -13.53 -2.57
C ILE A 215 -1.93 -12.55 -3.49
N HIS A 216 -2.32 -13.00 -4.67
CA HIS A 216 -3.06 -12.20 -5.64
C HIS A 216 -4.33 -12.91 -6.10
N GLY A 217 -5.51 -12.29 -5.90
CA GLY A 217 -6.83 -12.78 -6.34
C GLY A 217 -7.01 -12.78 -7.86
N ARG A 218 -6.45 -11.76 -8.52
CA ARG A 218 -6.57 -11.44 -9.94
C ARG A 218 -7.94 -10.93 -10.31
N GLY A 219 -8.92 -11.80 -10.44
CA GLY A 219 -10.24 -11.39 -10.91
C GLY A 219 -11.32 -12.26 -10.30
N GLY A 220 -12.54 -11.72 -10.21
CA GLY A 220 -13.60 -12.34 -9.44
C GLY A 220 -13.68 -11.74 -8.05
N ASN A 221 -14.51 -12.30 -7.19
CA ASN A 221 -14.68 -11.81 -5.82
C ASN A 221 -13.93 -12.78 -4.90
N ASP A 222 -12.74 -12.39 -4.49
CA ASP A 222 -11.81 -13.20 -3.73
C ASP A 222 -11.94 -12.96 -2.23
N THR A 223 -11.67 -13.99 -1.43
CA THR A 223 -11.41 -13.85 0.00
C THR A 223 -9.98 -14.27 0.29
N ILE A 224 -9.13 -13.31 0.64
CA ILE A 224 -7.69 -13.49 0.84
C ILE A 224 -7.32 -13.35 2.32
N THR A 225 -6.50 -14.24 2.86
CA THR A 225 -5.96 -14.12 4.22
C THR A 225 -4.46 -14.43 4.25
N GLY A 226 -3.66 -13.45 4.73
CA GLY A 226 -2.21 -13.55 4.88
C GLY A 226 -1.80 -14.40 6.09
N GLY A 227 -2.29 -14.03 7.28
CA GLY A 227 -2.09 -14.79 8.50
C GLY A 227 -1.11 -14.14 9.46
N ALA A 228 0.15 -14.57 9.49
CA ALA A 228 1.16 -14.00 10.38
C ALA A 228 2.47 -13.86 9.62
N GLY A 229 3.14 -12.72 9.73
CA GLY A 229 4.26 -12.40 8.86
C GLY A 229 3.97 -11.08 8.14
N LYS A 230 4.90 -10.59 7.34
CA LYS A 230 4.65 -9.34 6.59
C LYS A 230 4.13 -9.70 5.22
N ASP A 231 2.83 -9.68 5.04
CA ASP A 231 2.16 -10.22 3.87
C ASP A 231 1.88 -9.12 2.84
N PHE A 232 1.78 -9.51 1.57
CA PHE A 232 1.44 -8.63 0.45
C PHE A 232 0.24 -9.21 -0.28
N LEU A 233 -0.93 -8.64 -0.05
CA LEU A 233 -2.21 -9.14 -0.56
C LEU A 233 -2.73 -8.19 -1.62
N LEU A 234 -3.08 -8.73 -2.79
CA LEU A 234 -3.69 -8.01 -3.90
C LEU A 234 -5.03 -8.67 -4.22
N GLY A 235 -6.13 -7.91 -4.20
CA GLY A 235 -7.44 -8.41 -4.62
C GLY A 235 -7.47 -8.60 -6.12
N GLY A 236 -7.36 -7.49 -6.86
CA GLY A 236 -7.36 -7.49 -8.31
C GLY A 236 -8.64 -6.84 -8.82
N ALA A 237 -9.50 -7.58 -9.53
CA ALA A 237 -10.75 -7.05 -10.08
C ALA A 237 -11.96 -7.80 -9.55
N GLY A 238 -12.93 -7.08 -8.97
CA GLY A 238 -14.13 -7.64 -8.38
C GLY A 238 -14.19 -7.34 -6.89
N GLU A 239 -15.34 -7.60 -6.25
CA GLU A 239 -15.51 -7.21 -4.83
C GLU A 239 -14.78 -8.19 -3.90
N ASP A 240 -13.60 -7.80 -3.45
CA ASP A 240 -12.67 -8.64 -2.71
C ASP A 240 -12.73 -8.42 -1.19
N ARG A 241 -12.26 -9.43 -0.44
CA ARG A 241 -12.13 -9.39 1.03
C ARG A 241 -10.74 -9.81 1.44
N LEU A 242 -9.90 -8.85 1.85
CA LEU A 242 -8.52 -9.08 2.24
C LEU A 242 -8.33 -8.96 3.75
N SER A 243 -7.52 -9.85 4.33
CA SER A 243 -7.14 -9.82 5.75
C SER A 243 -5.65 -10.08 5.92
N GLY A 244 -4.90 -9.07 6.38
CA GLY A 244 -3.45 -9.16 6.66
C GLY A 244 -3.15 -10.14 7.78
N GLY A 245 -3.50 -9.78 9.02
CA GLY A 245 -3.49 -10.68 10.16
C GLY A 245 -2.58 -10.20 11.29
N LYS A 246 -1.37 -10.72 11.42
CA LYS A 246 -0.38 -10.24 12.39
C LYS A 246 0.83 -9.73 11.63
N ASN A 247 1.50 -8.73 12.22
CA ASN A 247 2.67 -8.02 11.67
C ASN A 247 2.28 -7.07 10.55
N ASP A 248 3.25 -6.26 10.13
CA ASP A 248 3.06 -5.15 9.21
C ASP A 248 2.81 -5.65 7.78
N ASP A 249 1.57 -5.56 7.32
CA ASP A 249 1.09 -6.09 6.05
C ASP A 249 0.85 -4.98 5.01
N PHE A 250 0.82 -5.36 3.73
CA PHE A 250 0.37 -4.52 2.63
C PHE A 250 -0.84 -5.16 1.95
N LEU A 251 -1.93 -4.41 1.84
CA LEU A 251 -3.18 -4.84 1.19
C LEU A 251 -3.57 -3.83 0.12
N ASP A 252 -3.91 -4.30 -1.07
CA ASP A 252 -4.48 -3.50 -2.17
C ASP A 252 -5.74 -4.20 -2.68
N GLY A 253 -6.87 -3.50 -2.66
CA GLY A 253 -8.16 -4.00 -3.14
C GLY A 253 -8.13 -4.18 -4.66
N GLY A 254 -7.99 -3.06 -5.37
CA GLY A 254 -7.79 -3.05 -6.82
C GLY A 254 -8.94 -2.36 -7.54
N LEU A 255 -9.81 -3.10 -8.21
CA LEU A 255 -10.99 -2.57 -8.89
C LEU A 255 -12.24 -3.10 -8.21
N ASP A 256 -13.28 -2.26 -8.19
CA ASP A 256 -14.60 -2.53 -7.60
C ASP A 256 -14.59 -2.39 -6.06
N ASP A 257 -15.76 -2.53 -5.43
CA ASP A 257 -15.94 -2.21 -4.01
C ASP A 257 -15.33 -3.31 -3.09
N ASP A 258 -14.22 -3.02 -2.43
CA ASP A 258 -13.42 -3.97 -1.65
C ASP A 258 -13.54 -3.81 -0.13
N HIS A 259 -13.16 -4.86 0.61
CA HIS A 259 -13.10 -4.84 2.06
C HIS A 259 -11.76 -5.35 2.60
N LEU A 260 -10.92 -4.43 3.08
CA LEU A 260 -9.57 -4.69 3.56
C LEU A 260 -9.48 -4.58 5.09
N SER A 261 -8.76 -5.52 5.72
CA SER A 261 -8.47 -5.47 7.15
C SER A 261 -7.00 -5.80 7.44
N GLY A 262 -6.24 -4.84 7.98
CA GLY A 262 -4.85 -5.05 8.40
C GLY A 262 -4.74 -5.97 9.62
N ASN A 263 -5.61 -5.73 10.62
CA ASN A 263 -5.70 -6.38 11.92
C ASN A 263 -4.65 -5.92 12.93
N ALA A 264 -3.46 -6.53 12.99
CA ALA A 264 -2.47 -6.19 14.01
C ALA A 264 -1.09 -6.07 13.40
N GLY A 265 -0.45 -4.92 13.53
CA GLY A 265 0.73 -4.58 12.75
C GLY A 265 0.66 -3.10 12.39
N ASP A 266 1.76 -2.53 11.93
CA ASP A 266 1.73 -1.22 11.30
C ASP A 266 1.45 -1.43 9.79
N ASP A 267 0.18 -1.44 9.40
CA ASP A 267 -0.28 -1.94 8.08
C ASP A 267 -0.41 -0.83 7.03
N ASN A 268 -0.35 -1.20 5.74
CA ASN A 268 -0.59 -0.30 4.60
C ASN A 268 -1.74 -0.83 3.74
N LEU A 269 -2.88 -0.13 3.75
CA LEU A 269 -4.09 -0.52 3.03
C LEU A 269 -4.40 0.50 1.94
N ARG A 270 -4.73 0.00 0.75
CA ARG A 270 -5.18 0.79 -0.40
C ARG A 270 -6.46 0.20 -0.96
N GLY A 271 -7.52 1.00 -1.04
CA GLY A 271 -8.77 0.60 -1.68
C GLY A 271 -8.59 0.48 -3.20
N SER A 272 -8.06 1.55 -3.79
CA SER A 272 -7.78 1.73 -5.23
C SER A 272 -8.92 2.35 -6.04
N LEU A 273 -9.79 1.56 -6.67
CA LEU A 273 -10.93 2.10 -7.41
C LEU A 273 -12.21 1.41 -6.93
N GLY A 274 -13.23 2.19 -6.56
CA GLY A 274 -14.48 1.64 -6.01
C GLY A 274 -14.71 2.13 -4.59
N ASN A 275 -15.90 1.89 -4.05
CA ASN A 275 -16.26 2.34 -2.71
C ASN A 275 -15.78 1.30 -1.69
N ASP A 276 -14.63 1.56 -1.11
CA ASP A 276 -13.88 0.60 -0.32
C ASP A 276 -14.14 0.75 1.17
N THR A 277 -13.95 -0.35 1.89
CA THR A 277 -13.90 -0.36 3.36
C THR A 277 -12.54 -0.82 3.83
N LEU A 278 -11.79 0.09 4.43
CA LEU A 278 -10.45 -0.16 4.97
C LEU A 278 -10.46 -0.10 6.49
N ILE A 279 -9.92 -1.13 7.13
CA ILE A 279 -9.82 -1.24 8.59
C ILE A 279 -8.36 -1.57 8.96
N GLY A 280 -7.62 -0.61 9.50
CA GLY A 280 -6.23 -0.79 9.96
C GLY A 280 -6.15 -1.80 11.09
N GLY A 281 -6.69 -1.44 12.24
CA GLY A 281 -6.79 -2.32 13.41
C GLY A 281 -5.89 -1.84 14.55
N ALA A 282 -4.80 -2.55 14.82
CA ALA A 282 -3.91 -2.28 15.93
C ALA A 282 -2.47 -2.12 15.48
N GLY A 283 -1.90 -0.94 15.70
CA GLY A 283 -0.60 -0.53 15.22
C GLY A 283 -0.75 0.81 14.50
N ASN A 284 0.33 1.36 13.98
CA ASN A 284 0.31 2.64 13.28
C ASN A 284 0.04 2.40 11.80
N ASP A 285 -1.22 2.52 11.41
CA ASP A 285 -1.67 2.11 10.10
C ASP A 285 -1.67 3.26 9.09
N THR A 286 -1.45 2.96 7.81
CA THR A 286 -1.63 3.89 6.69
C THR A 286 -2.75 3.37 5.81
N LEU A 287 -3.85 4.12 5.73
CA LEU A 287 -5.03 3.80 4.94
C LEU A 287 -5.22 4.85 3.86
N ARG A 288 -5.43 4.40 2.63
CA ARG A 288 -5.73 5.26 1.50
C ARG A 288 -6.94 4.70 0.76
N GLY A 289 -7.98 5.51 0.60
CA GLY A 289 -9.19 5.16 -0.15
C GLY A 289 -8.84 4.89 -1.61
N ASP A 290 -8.69 5.95 -2.39
CA ASP A 290 -8.31 5.82 -3.79
C ASP A 290 -6.81 5.88 -4.05
N ASN A 291 -6.40 5.34 -5.21
CA ASN A 291 -5.09 5.64 -5.78
C ASN A 291 -5.17 6.84 -6.76
N ASP A 292 -4.20 7.76 -6.65
CA ASP A 292 -3.92 8.98 -7.48
C ASP A 292 -3.89 8.81 -9.04
N VAL A 293 -4.34 7.67 -9.57
CA VAL A 293 -4.22 7.27 -10.98
C VAL A 293 -5.56 7.28 -11.73
N GLY A 294 -6.35 8.35 -11.59
CA GLY A 294 -7.44 8.62 -12.52
C GLY A 294 -8.21 9.91 -12.23
N PRO A 295 -8.60 10.70 -13.24
CA PRO A 295 -9.49 11.86 -13.06
C PRO A 295 -10.97 11.47 -12.86
N ASP A 296 -11.28 10.16 -12.79
CA ASP A 296 -12.63 9.62 -12.86
C ASP A 296 -13.03 8.84 -11.60
N ASP A 297 -12.14 8.70 -10.60
CA ASP A 297 -12.57 8.15 -9.31
C ASP A 297 -12.99 9.26 -8.35
N ASN A 298 -14.18 9.09 -7.80
CA ASN A 298 -14.77 9.92 -6.74
C ASN A 298 -15.56 8.98 -5.83
N ALA A 299 -14.98 7.83 -5.51
CA ALA A 299 -15.62 6.79 -4.73
C ALA A 299 -15.80 7.26 -3.29
N ASP A 300 -16.89 6.84 -2.66
CA ASP A 300 -17.18 7.22 -1.28
C ASP A 300 -16.64 6.13 -0.33
N ASP A 301 -15.46 6.33 0.24
CA ASP A 301 -14.75 5.33 1.04
C ASP A 301 -15.05 5.36 2.54
N LEU A 302 -14.86 4.22 3.20
CA LEU A 302 -14.88 4.09 4.66
C LEU A 302 -13.51 3.66 5.18
N LEU A 303 -12.80 4.58 5.83
CA LEU A 303 -11.49 4.33 6.45
C LEU A 303 -11.60 4.32 7.98
N ILE A 304 -11.10 3.25 8.61
CA ILE A 304 -11.08 3.08 10.07
C ILE A 304 -9.67 2.72 10.53
N GLY A 305 -8.97 3.64 11.21
CA GLY A 305 -7.60 3.44 11.71
C GLY A 305 -7.56 2.41 12.83
N GLY A 306 -8.21 2.70 13.96
CA GLY A 306 -8.35 1.79 15.10
C GLY A 306 -7.55 2.23 16.31
N SER A 307 -6.42 1.60 16.58
CA SER A 307 -5.53 1.96 17.68
C SER A 307 -4.09 2.06 17.24
N GLY A 308 -3.44 3.18 17.51
CA GLY A 308 -2.05 3.43 17.12
C GLY A 308 -1.93 4.87 16.68
N HIS A 309 -0.94 5.23 15.88
CA HIS A 309 -0.85 6.55 15.27
C HIS A 309 -1.13 6.41 13.78
N ASP A 310 -2.37 6.61 13.39
CA ASP A 310 -2.85 6.24 12.07
C ASP A 310 -2.81 7.42 11.09
N SER A 311 -2.59 7.13 9.82
CA SER A 311 -2.66 8.08 8.70
C SER A 311 -3.75 7.64 7.75
N LEU A 312 -4.82 8.44 7.63
CA LEU A 312 -5.97 8.16 6.77
C LEU A 312 -6.09 9.25 5.71
N ASP A 313 -6.20 8.85 4.45
CA ASP A 313 -6.35 9.73 3.29
C ASP A 313 -7.51 9.22 2.42
N GLY A 314 -8.60 9.99 2.36
CA GLY A 314 -9.80 9.66 1.55
C GLY A 314 -9.51 9.79 0.05
N ASN A 315 -8.87 10.89 -0.33
CA ASN A 315 -8.66 11.36 -1.71
C ASN A 315 -9.89 12.02 -2.32
N ALA A 316 -10.62 11.39 -3.23
CA ALA A 316 -11.71 12.04 -3.97
C ALA A 316 -13.00 11.26 -3.76
N GLY A 317 -14.12 11.95 -3.62
CA GLY A 317 -15.38 11.34 -3.22
C GLY A 317 -15.82 11.82 -1.85
N ASN A 318 -16.95 11.33 -1.36
CA ASN A 318 -17.51 11.76 -0.06
C ASN A 318 -17.18 10.70 0.99
N ASP A 319 -16.01 10.87 1.61
CA ASP A 319 -15.40 9.84 2.42
C ASP A 319 -15.82 9.91 3.88
N THR A 320 -15.71 8.77 4.57
CA THR A 320 -15.87 8.68 6.02
C THR A 320 -14.61 8.13 6.68
N LEU A 321 -13.87 9.00 7.37
CA LEU A 321 -12.64 8.65 8.07
C LEU A 321 -12.83 8.63 9.60
N LYS A 322 -12.41 7.55 10.23
CA LYS A 322 -12.45 7.37 11.70
C LYS A 322 -11.10 6.87 12.21
N ALA A 323 -10.32 7.77 12.79
CA ALA A 323 -8.97 7.46 13.26
C ALA A 323 -8.97 6.55 14.49
N GLY A 324 -9.62 6.93 15.60
CA GLY A 324 -9.82 6.03 16.73
C GLY A 324 -9.05 6.43 17.98
N ASN A 325 -8.06 5.64 18.41
CA ASN A 325 -7.16 6.05 19.49
C ASN A 325 -5.77 6.26 18.93
N GLY A 326 -5.15 7.37 19.29
CA GLY A 326 -3.85 7.65 18.73
C GLY A 326 -3.38 9.06 18.85
N ALA A 327 -2.71 9.52 17.83
CA ALA A 327 -2.43 10.91 17.56
C ALA A 327 -2.32 10.90 16.04
N ASP A 328 -3.47 11.07 15.42
CA ASP A 328 -3.72 10.55 14.08
C ASP A 328 -3.69 11.70 13.07
N THR A 329 -3.49 11.37 11.80
CA THR A 329 -3.55 12.32 10.69
C THR A 329 -4.67 11.89 9.74
N LEU A 330 -5.61 12.78 9.47
CA LEU A 330 -6.74 12.56 8.59
C LEU A 330 -6.77 13.64 7.52
N GLN A 331 -6.93 13.22 6.27
CA GLN A 331 -7.14 14.07 5.11
C GLN A 331 -8.37 13.57 4.34
N GLY A 332 -9.37 14.43 4.15
CA GLY A 332 -10.58 14.10 3.40
C GLY A 332 -10.28 14.11 1.91
N GLY A 333 -9.94 15.29 1.40
CA GLY A 333 -9.53 15.51 0.02
C GLY A 333 -10.62 16.25 -0.74
N ALA A 334 -11.11 15.73 -1.86
CA ALA A 334 -12.12 16.39 -2.67
C ALA A 334 -13.48 15.70 -2.51
N GLY A 335 -14.48 16.41 -1.98
CA GLY A 335 -15.85 15.91 -1.79
C GLY A 335 -16.40 16.35 -0.44
N ASP A 336 -17.64 15.98 -0.12
CA ASP A 336 -18.25 16.34 1.15
C ASP A 336 -17.92 15.27 2.22
N ASP A 337 -16.83 15.45 2.97
CA ASP A 337 -16.26 14.40 3.81
C ASP A 337 -16.71 14.43 5.28
N MET A 338 -16.61 13.27 5.97
CA MET A 338 -16.84 13.14 7.40
C MET A 338 -15.63 12.54 8.14
N LEU A 339 -14.92 13.38 8.89
CA LEU A 339 -13.67 13.03 9.57
C LEU A 339 -13.82 13.05 11.10
N ASN A 340 -13.32 12.02 11.78
CA ASN A 340 -13.33 11.91 13.24
C ASN A 340 -11.99 11.40 13.79
N GLY A 341 -11.25 12.27 14.49
CA GLY A 341 -9.97 11.97 15.14
C GLY A 341 -10.14 10.97 16.30
N GLY A 342 -11.05 11.28 17.22
CA GLY A 342 -11.46 10.36 18.27
C GLY A 342 -10.75 10.63 19.59
N ARG A 343 -9.71 9.87 19.91
CA ARG A 343 -8.87 10.13 21.08
C ARG A 343 -7.45 10.32 20.61
N GLY A 344 -6.81 11.38 21.10
CA GLY A 344 -5.46 11.63 20.66
C GLY A 344 -5.26 13.09 20.44
N ARG A 345 -4.04 13.49 20.09
CA ARG A 345 -3.87 14.80 19.48
C ARG A 345 -3.89 14.57 17.98
N ASP A 346 -4.99 14.94 17.36
CA ASP A 346 -5.23 14.61 15.97
C ASP A 346 -5.02 15.83 15.08
N LEU A 347 -4.56 15.59 13.86
CA LEU A 347 -4.46 16.56 12.78
C LEU A 347 -5.49 16.18 11.71
N ILE A 348 -6.43 17.07 11.45
CA ILE A 348 -7.58 16.79 10.59
C ILE A 348 -7.70 17.91 9.56
N THR A 349 -7.74 17.55 8.28
CA THR A 349 -7.93 18.47 7.14
C THR A 349 -9.08 17.97 6.27
N GLY A 350 -10.07 18.82 5.99
CA GLY A 350 -11.18 18.52 5.07
C GLY A 350 -10.75 18.62 3.59
N ASP A 351 -10.10 19.72 3.22
CA ASP A 351 -9.69 20.11 1.86
C ASP A 351 -10.86 20.71 1.03
N ASP A 352 -11.22 20.15 -0.13
CA ASP A 352 -12.21 20.74 -1.04
C ASP A 352 -13.60 20.12 -0.81
N GLY A 353 -14.57 20.85 -0.28
CA GLY A 353 -15.96 20.38 -0.22
C GLY A 353 -16.69 20.84 1.04
N ARG A 354 -17.84 20.25 1.38
CA ARG A 354 -18.56 20.63 2.61
C ARG A 354 -18.34 19.61 3.70
N ASP A 355 -17.27 19.81 4.43
CA ASP A 355 -16.76 18.80 5.33
C ASP A 355 -17.34 18.89 6.73
N THR A 356 -17.37 17.75 7.42
CA THR A 356 -17.71 17.65 8.83
C THR A 356 -16.57 17.02 9.61
N LEU A 357 -15.86 17.83 10.39
CA LEU A 357 -14.68 17.45 11.16
C LEU A 357 -14.97 17.42 12.66
N ALA A 358 -14.53 16.36 13.32
CA ALA A 358 -14.56 16.21 14.77
C ALA A 358 -13.19 15.80 15.34
N GLY A 359 -12.58 16.66 16.17
CA GLY A 359 -11.31 16.36 16.86
C GLY A 359 -11.49 15.27 17.91
N GLY A 360 -12.36 15.52 18.88
CA GLY A 360 -12.77 14.52 19.86
C GLY A 360 -12.21 14.81 21.24
N ARG A 361 -11.15 14.12 21.65
CA ARG A 361 -10.52 14.27 22.98
C ARG A 361 -9.04 14.55 22.85
N ALA A 362 -8.58 15.42 23.75
CA ALA A 362 -7.25 16.02 23.80
C ALA A 362 -7.16 17.17 22.79
N ASN A 363 -5.96 17.71 22.60
CA ASN A 363 -5.80 19.01 21.95
C ASN A 363 -5.62 18.80 20.45
N ASP A 364 -6.64 19.10 19.66
CA ASP A 364 -6.67 18.76 18.23
C ASP A 364 -6.38 19.97 17.34
N THR A 365 -5.99 19.72 16.08
CA THR A 365 -5.84 20.75 15.04
C THR A 365 -6.71 20.40 13.85
N LEU A 366 -7.69 21.26 13.54
CA LEU A 366 -8.67 21.05 12.48
C LEU A 366 -8.58 22.19 11.45
N THR A 367 -8.60 21.83 10.17
CA THR A 367 -8.68 22.76 9.03
C THR A 367 -9.84 22.31 8.13
N GLY A 368 -10.80 23.20 7.86
CA GLY A 368 -11.93 22.93 6.95
C GLY A 368 -11.42 22.84 5.52
N GLY A 369 -11.13 23.99 4.92
CA GLY A 369 -10.54 24.08 3.59
C GLY A 369 -11.35 25.00 2.71
N ALA A 370 -11.77 24.54 1.53
CA ALA A 370 -12.68 25.28 0.67
C ALA A 370 -14.12 24.86 0.92
N ASP A 371 -15.08 25.74 0.58
CA ASP A 371 -16.51 25.53 0.78
C ASP A 371 -16.93 25.56 2.27
N ASN A 372 -18.17 25.16 2.59
CA ASN A 372 -18.78 25.55 3.88
C ASN A 372 -18.75 24.40 4.87
N ASP A 373 -17.89 24.51 5.86
CA ASP A 373 -17.51 23.39 6.71
C ASP A 373 -18.14 23.43 8.10
N ARG A 374 -18.09 22.27 8.76
CA ARG A 374 -18.51 22.08 10.15
C ARG A 374 -17.39 21.46 10.96
N LEU A 375 -16.75 22.26 11.79
CA LEU A 375 -15.66 21.82 12.64
C LEU A 375 -16.11 21.78 14.11
N SER A 376 -15.76 20.71 14.82
CA SER A 376 -15.96 20.55 16.25
C SER A 376 -14.68 20.06 16.94
N GLY A 377 -14.03 20.90 17.75
CA GLY A 377 -12.82 20.54 18.50
C GLY A 377 -13.09 19.44 19.53
N GLY A 378 -14.08 19.64 20.39
CA GLY A 378 -14.54 18.63 21.34
C GLY A 378 -14.05 18.94 22.75
N ALA A 379 -13.11 18.15 23.28
CA ALA A 379 -12.57 18.36 24.62
C ALA A 379 -11.06 18.42 24.59
N GLY A 380 -10.48 19.57 24.90
CA GLY A 380 -9.07 19.82 24.71
C GLY A 380 -8.78 21.31 24.63
N HIS A 381 -7.56 21.65 24.26
CA HIS A 381 -7.25 23.01 23.82
C HIS A 381 -7.04 22.94 22.32
N ASP A 382 -8.10 23.22 21.58
CA ASP A 382 -8.17 22.92 20.15
C ASP A 382 -7.80 24.14 19.30
N VAL A 383 -7.21 23.90 18.13
CA VAL A 383 -6.92 24.93 17.13
C VAL A 383 -7.73 24.61 15.87
N MET A 384 -8.57 25.56 15.45
CA MET A 384 -9.53 25.33 14.37
C MET A 384 -9.46 26.47 13.36
N ARG A 385 -9.54 26.11 12.08
CA ARG A 385 -9.47 27.02 10.94
C ARG A 385 -10.57 26.63 9.93
N GLY A 386 -11.50 27.54 9.65
CA GLY A 386 -12.52 27.34 8.62
C GLY A 386 -11.93 27.41 7.21
N ASP A 387 -11.13 28.47 6.97
CA ASP A 387 -10.56 28.82 5.67
C ASP A 387 -11.57 29.47 4.74
N ALA A 388 -11.91 28.92 3.58
CA ALA A 388 -12.69 29.62 2.56
C ALA A 388 -14.13 29.13 2.51
N GLY A 389 -15.07 29.87 3.08
CA GLY A 389 -16.46 29.44 3.12
C GLY A 389 -17.26 30.15 4.20
N ASN A 390 -18.49 29.70 4.44
CA ASN A 390 -19.26 30.17 5.59
C ASN A 390 -19.32 29.03 6.61
N ASP A 391 -18.36 29.05 7.52
CA ASP A 391 -18.05 27.88 8.34
C ASP A 391 -18.71 27.93 9.70
N LEU A 392 -18.92 26.75 10.28
CA LEU A 392 -19.36 26.59 11.66
C LEU A 392 -18.23 25.97 12.48
N LEU A 393 -17.64 26.78 13.37
CA LEU A 393 -16.59 26.33 14.28
C LEU A 393 -17.12 26.22 15.70
N ILE A 394 -17.01 25.04 16.30
CA ILE A 394 -17.41 24.76 17.68
C ILE A 394 -16.19 24.27 18.47
N GLY A 395 -15.65 25.10 19.37
CA GLY A 395 -14.48 24.75 20.19
C GLY A 395 -14.78 23.59 21.15
N GLY A 396 -15.73 23.82 22.06
CA GLY A 396 -16.22 22.79 22.96
C GLY A 396 -15.76 23.00 24.39
N ARG A 397 -14.98 22.08 24.94
CA ARG A 397 -14.44 22.22 26.31
C ARG A 397 -12.95 22.50 26.25
N GLY A 398 -12.57 23.68 26.73
CA GLY A 398 -11.19 23.98 27.09
C GLY A 398 -10.82 25.40 26.73
N HIS A 399 -9.68 25.59 26.08
CA HIS A 399 -9.20 26.94 25.77
C HIS A 399 -8.82 26.90 24.30
N ASP A 400 -9.81 27.22 23.48
CA ASP A 400 -9.77 26.91 22.07
C ASP A 400 -9.38 28.17 21.28
N THR A 401 -8.73 27.97 20.14
CA THR A 401 -8.39 29.05 19.20
C THR A 401 -9.09 28.79 17.89
N LEU A 402 -10.06 29.64 17.54
CA LEU A 402 -10.88 29.51 16.34
C LEU A 402 -10.56 30.65 15.37
N PHE A 403 -10.31 30.30 14.11
CA PHE A 403 -10.12 31.20 12.98
C PHE A 403 -11.21 30.91 11.94
N GLY A 404 -12.12 31.85 11.68
CA GLY A 404 -13.08 31.74 10.58
C GLY A 404 -12.36 31.78 9.23
N SER A 405 -11.59 32.86 9.01
CA SER A 405 -10.82 33.19 7.81
C SER A 405 -11.64 33.94 6.75
N ASP A 406 -12.07 33.34 5.66
CA ASP A 406 -12.76 34.03 4.56
C ASP A 406 -14.21 33.58 4.45
N GLY A 407 -15.16 34.49 4.68
CA GLY A 407 -16.60 34.29 4.49
C GLY A 407 -17.39 34.62 5.76
N ALA A 408 -18.68 34.30 5.79
CA ALA A 408 -19.55 34.68 6.92
C ALA A 408 -19.63 33.55 7.94
N ASP A 409 -18.70 33.55 8.89
CA ASP A 409 -18.46 32.43 9.78
C ASP A 409 -19.26 32.49 11.07
N ARG A 410 -19.46 31.34 11.69
CA ARG A 410 -20.14 31.20 12.98
C ARG A 410 -19.22 30.51 13.98
N LEU A 411 -18.69 31.30 14.92
CA LEU A 411 -17.72 30.86 15.91
C LEU A 411 -18.37 30.66 17.28
N ILE A 412 -18.24 29.46 17.85
CA ILE A 412 -18.80 29.06 19.13
C ILE A 412 -17.71 28.41 20.00
N GLY A 413 -17.00 29.19 20.81
CA GLY A 413 -15.98 28.66 21.72
C GLY A 413 -16.54 27.65 22.73
N GLN A 414 -17.80 27.82 23.14
CA GLN A 414 -18.42 27.10 24.24
C GLN A 414 -17.67 27.33 25.56
N SER A 415 -17.28 26.31 26.32
CA SER A 415 -16.83 26.50 27.70
C SER A 415 -15.32 26.66 27.79
N GLY A 416 -14.91 27.75 28.40
CA GLY A 416 -13.58 27.96 28.91
C GLY A 416 -13.05 29.34 28.59
N HIS A 417 -11.89 29.44 27.95
CA HIS A 417 -11.24 30.74 27.70
C HIS A 417 -10.73 30.77 26.27
N ASP A 418 -11.60 31.17 25.37
CA ASP A 418 -11.40 30.94 23.95
C ASP A 418 -10.92 32.21 23.26
N ARG A 419 -10.12 32.03 22.21
CA ARG A 419 -9.67 33.11 21.32
C ARG A 419 -10.36 32.93 19.96
N LEU A 420 -11.16 33.91 19.57
CA LEU A 420 -12.00 33.87 18.38
C LEU A 420 -11.56 34.97 17.40
N THR A 421 -11.22 34.57 16.17
CA THR A 421 -10.83 35.46 15.08
C THR A 421 -11.79 35.21 13.92
N GLY A 422 -12.57 36.21 13.53
CA GLY A 422 -13.57 36.07 12.46
C GLY A 422 -12.91 36.01 11.09
N GLY A 423 -12.11 37.03 10.76
CA GLY A 423 -11.47 37.19 9.48
C GLY A 423 -12.21 38.17 8.57
N SER A 424 -12.45 37.80 7.32
CA SER A 424 -13.14 38.62 6.33
C SER A 424 -14.55 38.10 6.11
N GLY A 425 -15.54 38.99 5.99
CA GLY A 425 -16.95 38.61 5.91
C GLY A 425 -17.72 39.07 7.14
N GLY A 426 -19.00 38.71 7.22
CA GLY A 426 -19.86 39.14 8.32
C GLY A 426 -20.04 38.03 9.34
N ASP A 427 -19.24 38.04 10.40
CA ASP A 427 -19.09 36.90 11.29
C ASP A 427 -20.06 36.93 12.48
N SER A 428 -20.37 35.76 13.03
CA SER A 428 -21.20 35.61 14.22
C SER A 428 -20.44 34.93 15.35
N PHE A 429 -20.14 35.69 16.40
CA PHE A 429 -19.54 35.20 17.64
C PHE A 429 -20.64 34.86 18.65
N VAL A 430 -20.79 33.57 18.97
CA VAL A 430 -21.96 33.06 19.71
C VAL A 430 -21.61 32.74 21.15
N PHE A 431 -22.33 33.37 22.08
CA PHE A 431 -22.15 33.17 23.52
C PHE A 431 -23.43 32.72 24.21
N ALA A 432 -23.25 32.02 25.33
CA ALA A 432 -24.32 31.58 26.21
C ALA A 432 -23.83 31.54 27.66
N ARG A 433 -24.76 31.40 28.61
CA ARG A 433 -24.40 31.14 30.01
C ARG A 433 -23.44 29.95 30.11
N GLY A 434 -22.24 30.19 30.64
CA GLY A 434 -21.20 29.18 30.79
C GLY A 434 -20.11 29.23 29.73
N SER A 435 -20.14 30.22 28.82
CA SER A 435 -19.06 30.37 27.83
C SER A 435 -17.70 30.64 28.48
N GLY A 436 -17.67 31.40 29.58
CA GLY A 436 -16.45 31.63 30.34
C GLY A 436 -15.84 32.98 30.03
N ARG A 437 -14.54 33.02 29.71
CA ARG A 437 -13.82 34.29 29.48
C ARG A 437 -13.10 34.25 28.15
N ASP A 438 -13.70 34.89 27.17
CA ASP A 438 -13.31 34.74 25.78
C ASP A 438 -12.78 36.07 25.23
N THR A 439 -12.01 36.00 24.15
CA THR A 439 -11.47 37.16 23.44
C THR A 439 -11.87 37.08 21.97
N ILE A 440 -12.48 38.15 21.45
CA ILE A 440 -12.68 38.41 20.02
C ILE A 440 -11.59 39.38 19.57
N THR A 441 -10.91 39.05 18.48
CA THR A 441 -9.58 39.62 18.22
C THR A 441 -9.53 40.61 17.05
N ASP A 442 -10.57 40.60 16.21
CA ASP A 442 -10.62 41.34 14.96
C ASP A 442 -12.04 41.82 14.61
N PHE A 443 -12.88 42.05 15.62
CA PHE A 443 -14.29 42.39 15.46
C PHE A 443 -14.52 43.60 14.52
N GLN A 444 -15.27 43.39 13.44
CA GLN A 444 -15.62 44.38 12.44
C GLN A 444 -16.98 45.02 12.72
N LEU A 445 -16.95 46.30 13.13
CA LEU A 445 -18.15 47.05 13.49
C LEU A 445 -19.13 47.18 12.31
N GLY A 446 -20.38 46.74 12.52
CA GLY A 446 -21.46 46.84 11.53
C GLY A 446 -21.45 45.76 10.45
N GLU A 447 -20.47 44.86 10.48
CA GLU A 447 -20.41 43.66 9.65
C GLU A 447 -20.59 42.42 10.53
N ASP A 448 -19.87 42.35 11.65
CA ASP A 448 -19.93 41.25 12.61
C ASP A 448 -21.05 41.39 13.65
N LEU A 449 -21.43 40.24 14.21
CA LEU A 449 -22.46 40.10 15.23
C LEU A 449 -21.96 39.35 16.46
N ILE A 450 -22.15 39.95 17.63
CA ILE A 450 -22.09 39.26 18.91
C ILE A 450 -23.49 38.71 19.22
N GLN A 451 -23.66 37.40 19.09
CA GLN A 451 -24.91 36.71 19.35
C GLN A 451 -24.95 36.13 20.77
N ILE A 452 -25.91 36.55 21.60
CA ILE A 452 -26.10 36.04 22.95
C ILE A 452 -27.37 35.20 23.00
N THR A 453 -27.22 33.88 22.99
CA THR A 453 -28.36 32.96 22.90
C THR A 453 -29.03 32.67 24.24
N ARG A 454 -28.29 32.80 25.36
CA ARG A 454 -28.78 32.59 26.73
C ARG A 454 -27.96 33.41 27.73
N GLY A 455 -28.62 34.09 28.67
CA GLY A 455 -27.96 34.78 29.80
C GLY A 455 -28.18 36.30 29.83
N ALA A 456 -28.58 36.88 28.70
CA ALA A 456 -29.10 38.24 28.56
C ALA A 456 -30.13 38.23 27.41
N ASP A 457 -31.16 39.06 27.48
CA ASP A 457 -32.22 39.14 26.45
C ASP A 457 -32.32 40.52 25.77
N ARG A 458 -31.45 41.46 26.17
CA ARG A 458 -31.34 42.81 25.63
C ARG A 458 -30.04 43.47 26.06
N ILE A 459 -29.64 44.53 25.35
CA ILE A 459 -28.37 45.23 25.58
C ILE A 459 -28.19 45.79 26.99
N ASP A 460 -29.26 46.26 27.64
CA ASP A 460 -29.23 46.80 29.00
C ASP A 460 -28.92 45.74 30.09
N HIS A 461 -28.92 44.45 29.73
CA HIS A 461 -28.50 43.37 30.63
C HIS A 461 -27.00 43.07 30.54
N LEU A 462 -26.28 43.75 29.66
CA LEU A 462 -24.84 43.64 29.49
C LEU A 462 -24.10 44.71 30.30
N GLY A 463 -23.03 44.33 30.97
CA GLY A 463 -22.10 45.26 31.60
C GLY A 463 -20.92 45.55 30.68
N PHE A 464 -20.70 46.82 30.34
CA PHE A 464 -19.59 47.28 29.50
C PHE A 464 -18.51 48.00 30.32
N ALA A 465 -17.24 47.72 30.04
CA ALA A 465 -16.11 48.44 30.60
C ALA A 465 -15.01 48.63 29.56
N GLN A 466 -14.62 49.88 29.29
CA GLN A 466 -13.45 50.19 28.47
C GLN A 466 -12.16 49.87 29.23
N LEU A 467 -11.26 49.11 28.61
CA LEU A 467 -9.96 48.70 29.14
C LEU A 467 -8.85 49.08 28.15
N GLY A 468 -8.42 50.34 28.16
CA GLY A 468 -7.48 50.81 27.15
C GLY A 468 -8.15 50.85 25.77
N ALA A 469 -7.57 50.15 24.79
CA ALA A 469 -8.13 50.04 23.44
C ALA A 469 -9.27 49.00 23.32
N ASP A 470 -9.50 48.20 24.37
CA ASP A 470 -10.41 47.06 24.31
C ASP A 470 -11.71 47.32 25.10
N VAL A 471 -12.76 46.58 24.77
CA VAL A 471 -14.02 46.56 25.53
C VAL A 471 -14.21 45.22 26.20
N ARG A 472 -14.54 45.24 27.49
CA ARG A 472 -15.02 44.06 28.19
C ARG A 472 -16.53 44.10 28.35
N ILE A 473 -17.19 43.04 27.89
CA ILE A 473 -18.63 42.77 28.03
C ILE A 473 -18.82 41.71 29.11
N THR A 474 -19.79 41.87 30.00
CA THR A 474 -20.07 40.92 31.09
C THR A 474 -21.56 40.65 31.25
N PHE A 475 -21.94 39.39 31.42
CA PHE A 475 -23.32 38.96 31.71
C PHE A 475 -23.31 37.53 32.26
N ALA A 476 -24.24 37.15 33.15
CA ALA A 476 -24.44 35.75 33.61
C ALA A 476 -23.17 34.89 33.87
N ASN A 477 -22.11 35.49 34.44
CA ASN A 477 -20.76 34.93 34.67
C ASN A 477 -19.88 34.67 33.44
N VAL A 478 -20.23 35.26 32.30
CA VAL A 478 -19.44 35.33 31.07
C VAL A 478 -18.72 36.69 31.02
N SER A 479 -17.51 36.70 30.48
CA SER A 479 -16.71 37.90 30.22
C SER A 479 -16.10 37.83 28.83
N ILE A 480 -16.52 38.69 27.91
CA ILE A 480 -15.95 38.77 26.55
C ILE A 480 -15.04 39.99 26.50
N LEU A 481 -13.80 39.83 26.04
CA LEU A 481 -12.92 40.93 25.65
C LEU A 481 -13.02 41.10 24.13
N VAL A 482 -13.34 42.30 23.67
CA VAL A 482 -13.33 42.65 22.25
C VAL A 482 -12.16 43.61 22.04
N GLU A 483 -11.17 43.17 21.27
CA GLU A 483 -9.95 43.93 21.02
C GLU A 483 -10.23 45.13 20.09
N ASP A 484 -9.49 46.22 20.27
CA ASP A 484 -9.43 47.37 19.36
C ASP A 484 -10.77 48.07 19.00
N VAL A 485 -11.74 48.05 19.93
CA VAL A 485 -13.01 48.77 19.81
C VAL A 485 -13.28 49.68 21.02
N THR A 486 -14.14 50.69 20.83
CA THR A 486 -14.66 51.50 21.96
C THR A 486 -16.10 51.12 22.32
N VAL A 487 -16.48 51.33 23.57
CA VAL A 487 -17.87 51.08 24.03
C VAL A 487 -18.88 51.83 23.16
N ASP A 488 -18.61 53.11 22.86
CA ASP A 488 -19.50 53.95 22.05
C ASP A 488 -19.66 53.41 20.63
N GLN A 489 -18.60 52.89 20.01
CA GLN A 489 -18.68 52.26 18.68
C GLN A 489 -19.50 50.97 18.72
N LEU A 490 -19.30 50.16 19.76
CA LEU A 490 -19.90 48.84 19.85
C LEU A 490 -21.42 48.90 20.08
N ILE A 491 -21.90 49.85 20.89
CA ILE A 491 -23.33 49.95 21.26
C ILE A 491 -24.19 50.76 20.28
N ASN A 492 -23.58 51.64 19.48
CA ASN A 492 -24.32 52.53 18.58
C ASN A 492 -24.48 51.98 17.16
N THR A 493 -23.98 50.77 16.93
CA THR A 493 -24.11 50.02 15.67
C THR A 493 -24.88 48.73 15.95
N ASP A 494 -25.49 48.13 14.92
CA ASP A 494 -26.30 46.91 15.04
C ASP A 494 -25.40 45.65 15.15
N ASN A 495 -24.63 45.57 16.24
CA ASN A 495 -23.61 44.54 16.48
C ASN A 495 -24.09 43.39 17.37
N PHE A 496 -25.33 43.44 17.86
CA PHE A 496 -25.82 42.52 18.89
C PHE A 496 -27.11 41.82 18.46
N LEU A 497 -27.14 40.50 18.65
CA LEU A 497 -28.32 39.67 18.47
C LEU A 497 -28.63 38.93 19.79
N PHE A 498 -29.89 38.98 20.25
CA PHE A 498 -30.36 38.36 21.51
C PHE A 498 -31.39 37.26 21.25
#